data_AF-S0JGJ4-F1
#
_entry.id   AF-S0JGJ4-F1
#
_cell.length_a   1.000
_cell.length_b   1.000
_cell.length_c   1.000
_cell.angle_alpha   90.00
_cell.angle_beta   90.00
_cell.angle_gamma   90.00
#
_symmetry.space_group_name_H-M   'P 1'
#
loop_
_entity.id
_entity.type
_entity.pdbx_description
1 polymer ?
#
loop_
_entity_poly.entity_id
_entity_poly.type
_entity_poly.pdbx_seq_one_letter_code
_entity_poly.pdbx_strand_id
1 'polypeptide(L)'
;MKMTFYTANCRGNAKNSLYPNRRVIDNEDDCMEVAAFDHVCAEFKGCRRSGDNFLSCDVDVMDCDNSHSDNPADWIHPEDLEEKIGKDVAFVVVPSRNNMKPKEGKSARPRFHVYFPHDPITDGEACAALKKAIQQKFPFFDAKALDSARFIFGHPADSIFWHEGEITIDCIVKHQGGREIPQGQRNATMSHFAGRVVKRYGATERAQEIFMEEAAKCNPPLEDAELAMIWQSACRFAEKVQGQEGYVAPDAYNDEFGRESLKPGDYSDIGQAKVLTREYGVELRYTAATDYLRFCGQYWVESKQQAVGAAEEFLDLQLADAKDEIARTKQALMDTGISEDAITSGGKSLEKKISGGQMDAYLAYLSAQAYKAFVMKRRDMKYVVSALQAAKPMLEISVSDLDKDGFLLNTPDGTYYLPDGLEGKRDHSPEDYITKITAAAPGDKGEKLWQDSLNTIFCKDQELIDYVQQIVGMAAVGRVYMESLVIAYGEGRNGKSTFWNTIARVLGTYSGNMSADTLTVGCKRNVSEAGTCRGEGQAAHYCRRAGGRDAPEHFRCEADVFHG
;
A
#
# COMPACT_ATOMS: atom_id res chain seq x y z
N MET A 1 11.32 9.40 9.33
CA MET A 1 11.22 8.98 7.91
C MET A 1 12.48 8.21 7.50
N LYS A 2 12.44 7.34 6.48
CA LYS A 2 13.59 6.52 6.03
C LYS A 2 13.77 6.62 4.52
N MET A 3 15.00 6.74 4.05
CA MET A 3 15.33 6.91 2.62
C MET A 3 16.59 6.10 2.25
N THR A 4 16.63 5.59 1.02
CA THR A 4 17.78 4.86 0.47
C THR A 4 18.47 5.65 -0.63
N PHE A 5 19.76 5.89 -0.47
CA PHE A 5 20.64 6.54 -1.44
C PHE A 5 21.74 5.59 -1.90
N TYR A 6 22.28 5.85 -3.10
CA TYR A 6 23.41 5.11 -3.64
C TYR A 6 24.50 6.10 -4.01
N THR A 7 25.63 6.07 -3.29
CA THR A 7 26.73 7.02 -3.48
C THR A 7 27.85 6.45 -4.33
N ALA A 8 28.56 7.33 -5.03
CA ALA A 8 29.80 7.02 -5.71
C ALA A 8 30.99 7.04 -4.74
N ASN A 9 32.10 6.45 -5.16
CA ASN A 9 33.40 6.58 -4.48
C ASN A 9 34.13 7.89 -4.83
N CYS A 10 33.49 8.77 -5.59
CA CYS A 10 34.05 10.03 -6.07
C CYS A 10 33.06 11.18 -5.91
N ARG A 11 33.55 12.40 -6.11
CA ARG A 11 32.75 13.63 -6.05
C ARG A 11 33.03 14.51 -7.27
N GLY A 12 32.01 15.18 -7.79
CA GLY A 12 32.12 16.12 -8.90
C GLY A 12 32.27 15.48 -10.28
N ASN A 13 32.03 14.18 -10.43
CA ASN A 13 32.23 13.45 -11.69
C ASN A 13 30.90 13.12 -12.38
N ALA A 14 30.42 14.04 -13.22
CA ALA A 14 29.19 13.86 -13.99
C ALA A 14 29.19 12.66 -14.96
N LYS A 15 30.38 12.16 -15.34
CA LYS A 15 30.52 10.99 -16.23
C LYS A 15 30.46 9.68 -15.45
N ASN A 16 30.46 9.72 -14.13
CA ASN A 16 30.34 8.52 -13.32
C ASN A 16 28.96 7.87 -13.50
N SER A 17 28.98 6.56 -13.76
CA SER A 17 27.76 5.75 -13.85
C SER A 17 27.66 4.71 -12.73
N LEU A 18 28.67 4.57 -11.87
CA LEU A 18 28.73 3.52 -10.86
C LEU A 18 28.45 4.08 -9.45
N TYR A 19 27.43 3.54 -8.78
CA TYR A 19 26.99 3.96 -7.44
C TYR A 19 26.90 2.73 -6.52
N PRO A 20 28.03 2.17 -6.08
CA PRO A 20 28.07 0.88 -5.39
C PRO A 20 27.67 0.96 -3.91
N ASN A 21 27.66 2.16 -3.32
CA ASN A 21 27.52 2.32 -1.88
C ASN A 21 26.06 2.59 -1.51
N ARG A 22 25.33 1.53 -1.16
CA ARG A 22 23.97 1.66 -0.61
C ARG A 22 24.01 2.29 0.79
N ARG A 23 23.25 3.36 0.99
CA ARG A 23 23.13 4.13 2.23
C ARG A 23 21.67 4.27 2.59
N VAL A 24 21.26 3.67 3.69
CA VAL A 24 19.92 3.81 4.24
C VAL A 24 20.02 4.77 5.41
N ILE A 25 19.22 5.84 5.37
CA ILE A 25 19.30 6.92 6.35
C ILE A 25 17.92 7.19 6.94
N ASP A 26 17.91 7.64 8.19
CA ASP A 26 16.70 8.02 8.93
C ASP A 26 16.88 9.28 9.80
N ASN A 27 18.03 9.96 9.65
CA ASN A 27 18.40 11.13 10.43
C ASN A 27 19.19 12.16 9.58
N GLU A 28 19.32 13.36 10.13
CA GLU A 28 19.93 14.52 9.48
C GLU A 28 21.44 14.31 9.19
N ASP A 29 22.18 13.78 10.16
CA ASP A 29 23.64 13.62 10.09
C ASP A 29 24.03 12.67 8.95
N ASP A 30 23.37 11.50 8.86
CA ASP A 30 23.59 10.53 7.80
C ASP A 30 23.21 11.10 6.41
N CYS A 31 22.19 11.97 6.36
CA CYS A 31 21.81 12.66 5.13
C CYS A 31 22.90 13.63 4.66
N MET A 32 23.52 14.36 5.58
CA MET A 32 24.64 15.25 5.28
C MET A 32 25.86 14.46 4.80
N GLU A 33 26.14 13.29 5.39
CA GLU A 33 27.21 12.40 4.92
C GLU A 33 26.99 11.92 3.49
N VAL A 34 25.75 11.49 3.17
CA VAL A 34 25.37 11.08 1.81
C VAL A 34 25.51 12.24 0.82
N ALA A 35 24.97 13.41 1.19
CA ALA A 35 24.98 14.61 0.36
C ALA A 35 26.40 15.08 0.02
N ALA A 36 27.40 14.76 0.83
CA ALA A 36 28.80 15.10 0.56
C ALA A 36 29.38 14.40 -0.69
N PHE A 37 28.78 13.29 -1.14
CA PHE A 37 29.23 12.50 -2.30
C PHE A 37 28.26 12.60 -3.48
N ASP A 38 28.77 12.33 -4.69
CA ASP A 38 27.91 12.18 -5.87
C ASP A 38 26.98 10.98 -5.65
N HIS A 39 25.67 11.15 -5.87
CA HIS A 39 24.68 10.13 -5.52
C HIS A 39 23.46 10.12 -6.43
N VAL A 40 22.69 9.04 -6.28
CA VAL A 40 21.38 8.79 -6.90
C VAL A 40 20.41 8.25 -5.85
N CYS A 41 19.11 8.36 -6.14
CA CYS A 41 18.02 7.94 -5.26
C CYS A 41 17.45 6.54 -5.58
N ALA A 42 18.01 5.87 -6.59
CA ALA A 42 17.48 4.59 -7.08
C ALA A 42 18.56 3.52 -7.13
N GLU A 43 18.13 2.28 -6.92
CA GLU A 43 18.94 1.09 -7.15
C GLU A 43 18.99 0.77 -8.64
N PHE A 44 20.18 0.42 -9.12
CA PHE A 44 20.39 0.04 -10.50
C PHE A 44 21.08 -1.32 -10.61
N LYS A 45 20.67 -2.13 -11.59
CA LYS A 45 21.31 -3.39 -11.94
C LYS A 45 22.82 -3.19 -12.19
N GLY A 46 23.63 -3.96 -11.47
CA GLY A 46 25.10 -3.85 -11.53
C GLY A 46 25.63 -2.50 -11.01
N CYS A 47 24.87 -1.83 -10.15
CA CYS A 47 25.15 -0.51 -9.59
C CYS A 47 25.35 0.58 -10.65
N ARG A 48 24.80 0.38 -11.87
CA ARG A 48 25.08 1.22 -13.03
C ARG A 48 23.89 2.06 -13.44
N ARG A 49 23.94 3.36 -13.16
CA ARG A 49 22.88 4.35 -13.43
C ARG A 49 22.48 4.37 -14.91
N SER A 50 21.30 3.86 -15.22
CA SER A 50 20.54 4.10 -16.45
C SER A 50 19.07 3.75 -16.21
N GLY A 51 18.15 4.35 -16.98
CA GLY A 51 16.73 3.99 -16.91
C GLY A 51 16.49 2.49 -17.11
N ASP A 52 17.15 1.89 -18.09
CA ASP A 52 17.05 0.44 -18.39
C ASP A 52 17.52 -0.48 -17.25
N ASN A 53 18.33 0.04 -16.33
CA ASN A 53 18.86 -0.72 -15.19
C ASN A 53 18.08 -0.43 -13.90
N PHE A 54 17.04 0.40 -13.92
CA PHE A 54 16.28 0.74 -12.72
C PHE A 54 15.72 -0.52 -12.05
N LEU A 55 15.88 -0.64 -10.73
CA LEU A 55 15.35 -1.74 -9.93
C LEU A 55 14.31 -1.25 -8.92
N SER A 56 14.65 -0.23 -8.12
CA SER A 56 13.72 0.34 -7.14
C SER A 56 14.19 1.67 -6.58
N CYS A 57 13.27 2.51 -6.09
CA CYS A 57 13.56 3.67 -5.23
C CYS A 57 12.49 3.82 -4.14
N ASP A 58 12.87 4.38 -3.00
CA ASP A 58 11.98 4.75 -1.87
C ASP A 58 12.05 6.26 -1.55
N VAL A 59 12.73 7.02 -2.41
CA VAL A 59 12.89 8.46 -2.33
C VAL A 59 13.03 9.05 -3.72
N ASP A 60 12.38 10.20 -3.94
CA ASP A 60 12.49 10.95 -5.19
C ASP A 60 13.03 12.36 -4.96
N VAL A 61 13.97 12.79 -5.82
CA VAL A 61 14.61 14.11 -5.73
C VAL A 61 14.04 15.09 -6.75
N MET A 62 13.67 16.28 -6.29
CA MET A 62 13.24 17.42 -7.10
C MET A 62 14.22 18.58 -6.96
N ASP A 63 14.53 19.25 -8.06
CA ASP A 63 15.47 20.37 -8.08
C ASP A 63 14.71 21.70 -8.04
N CYS A 64 15.11 22.61 -7.13
CA CYS A 64 14.64 23.99 -7.10
C CYS A 64 15.81 24.93 -7.41
N ASP A 65 15.86 25.43 -8.65
CA ASP A 65 16.92 26.31 -9.14
C ASP A 65 16.54 27.81 -9.10
N ASN A 66 15.31 28.14 -8.67
CA ASN A 66 14.72 29.48 -8.72
C ASN A 66 14.86 30.14 -10.09
N SER A 67 14.63 29.36 -11.15
CA SER A 67 14.76 29.79 -12.54
C SER A 67 13.51 30.49 -13.09
N HIS A 68 12.39 30.40 -12.38
CA HIS A 68 11.09 30.99 -12.75
C HIS A 68 11.03 32.51 -12.58
N SER A 69 11.87 33.13 -11.74
CA SER A 69 11.90 34.59 -11.55
C SER A 69 13.32 35.12 -11.26
N ASP A 70 13.61 36.34 -11.71
CA ASP A 70 14.82 37.09 -11.34
C ASP A 70 14.59 38.08 -10.19
N ASN A 71 13.34 38.24 -9.74
CA ASN A 71 12.99 39.05 -8.58
C ASN A 71 13.18 38.22 -7.30
N PRO A 72 14.04 38.64 -6.35
CA PRO A 72 14.29 37.91 -5.11
C PRO A 72 13.04 37.62 -4.26
N ALA A 73 12.00 38.45 -4.35
CA ALA A 73 10.75 38.25 -3.61
C ALA A 73 9.92 37.05 -4.11
N ASP A 74 10.19 36.56 -5.32
CA ASP A 74 9.49 35.41 -5.92
C ASP A 74 10.27 34.10 -5.74
N TRP A 75 11.47 34.16 -5.15
CA TRP A 75 12.29 32.98 -4.92
C TRP A 75 11.69 32.13 -3.81
N ILE A 76 11.77 30.82 -4.01
CA ILE A 76 11.41 29.82 -3.03
C ILE A 76 12.63 29.57 -2.15
N HIS A 77 12.42 29.71 -0.85
CA HIS A 77 13.39 29.38 0.18
C HIS A 77 13.04 28.04 0.84
N PRO A 78 14.03 27.31 1.41
CA PRO A 78 13.77 26.06 2.14
C PRO A 78 12.67 26.20 3.21
N GLU A 79 12.67 27.30 3.96
CA GLU A 79 11.70 27.62 5.01
C GLU A 79 10.26 27.82 4.48
N ASP A 80 10.09 28.15 3.20
CA ASP A 80 8.76 28.31 2.60
C ASP A 80 8.08 26.97 2.28
N LEU A 81 8.85 25.88 2.24
CA LEU A 81 8.36 24.59 1.74
C LEU A 81 7.33 23.96 2.66
N GLU A 82 7.43 24.14 3.98
CA GLU A 82 6.42 23.66 4.94
C GLU A 82 5.04 24.25 4.61
N GLU A 83 4.97 25.56 4.35
CA GLU A 83 3.72 26.24 4.01
C GLU A 83 3.23 25.88 2.60
N LYS A 84 4.15 25.80 1.63
CA LYS A 84 3.81 25.57 0.23
C LYS A 84 3.43 24.12 -0.08
N ILE A 85 4.13 23.16 0.51
CA ILE A 85 3.94 21.72 0.25
C ILE A 85 2.93 21.13 1.23
N GLY A 86 3.03 21.52 2.50
CA GLY A 86 2.15 21.06 3.57
C GLY A 86 2.93 20.53 4.77
N LYS A 87 2.47 20.92 5.97
CA LYS A 87 3.09 20.59 7.27
C LYS A 87 3.15 19.11 7.61
N ASP A 88 2.30 18.32 6.98
CA ASP A 88 2.23 16.88 7.25
C ASP A 88 3.11 16.09 6.28
N VAL A 89 3.70 16.72 5.25
CA VAL A 89 4.48 16.02 4.22
C VAL A 89 5.93 15.88 4.66
N ALA A 90 6.44 14.66 4.65
CA ALA A 90 7.84 14.36 4.93
C ALA A 90 8.72 14.78 3.74
N PHE A 91 9.77 15.56 3.99
CA PHE A 91 10.79 15.92 2.98
C PHE A 91 12.10 16.40 3.60
N VAL A 92 13.18 16.33 2.83
CA VAL A 92 14.50 16.85 3.22
C VAL A 92 15.03 17.80 2.16
N VAL A 93 15.52 18.97 2.58
CA VAL A 93 16.10 19.97 1.68
C VAL A 93 17.61 20.02 1.87
N VAL A 94 18.35 19.81 0.80
CA VAL A 94 19.81 19.86 0.79
C VAL A 94 20.29 20.98 -0.14
N PRO A 95 21.14 21.91 0.32
CA PRO A 95 21.74 22.92 -0.54
C PRO A 95 22.48 22.31 -1.73
N SER A 96 22.24 22.85 -2.92
CA SER A 96 23.00 22.46 -4.10
C SER A 96 24.43 23.02 -4.03
N ARG A 97 25.39 22.41 -4.74
CA ARG A 97 26.74 22.98 -4.90
C ARG A 97 26.76 24.42 -5.46
N ASN A 98 25.68 24.82 -6.11
CA ASN A 98 25.45 26.14 -6.72
C ASN A 98 24.53 27.05 -5.89
N ASN A 99 24.23 26.67 -4.64
CA ASN A 99 23.46 27.50 -3.73
C ASN A 99 24.17 28.86 -3.55
N MET A 100 23.42 29.96 -3.68
CA MET A 100 23.92 31.34 -3.54
C MET A 100 25.11 31.71 -4.43
N LYS A 101 25.29 31.02 -5.57
CA LYS A 101 26.34 31.33 -6.57
C LYS A 101 25.74 31.82 -7.89
N PRO A 102 26.40 32.70 -8.65
CA PRO A 102 26.01 32.98 -10.03
C PRO A 102 26.14 31.72 -10.91
N LYS A 103 25.15 31.44 -11.75
CA LYS A 103 25.11 30.26 -12.65
C LYS A 103 24.31 30.60 -13.91
N GLU A 104 24.81 30.25 -15.09
CA GLU A 104 24.08 30.41 -16.38
C GLU A 104 23.51 31.82 -16.63
N GLY A 105 24.28 32.86 -16.27
CA GLY A 105 23.86 34.27 -16.41
C GLY A 105 22.85 34.76 -15.37
N LYS A 106 22.47 33.92 -14.41
CA LYS A 106 21.57 34.25 -13.31
C LYS A 106 22.34 34.69 -12.06
N SER A 107 21.78 35.65 -11.32
CA SER A 107 22.31 36.13 -10.04
C SER A 107 22.41 35.01 -8.98
N ALA A 108 23.23 35.24 -7.97
CA ALA A 108 23.29 34.40 -6.77
C ALA A 108 21.88 34.31 -6.14
N ARG A 109 21.38 33.09 -5.98
CA ARG A 109 20.04 32.79 -5.47
C ARG A 109 20.01 31.42 -4.80
N PRO A 110 19.00 31.12 -3.95
CA PRO A 110 18.85 29.81 -3.34
C PRO A 110 18.71 28.74 -4.40
N ARG A 111 19.50 27.67 -4.29
CA ARG A 111 19.39 26.47 -5.13
C ARG A 111 19.59 25.24 -4.29
N PHE A 112 18.64 24.32 -4.35
CA PHE A 112 18.61 23.17 -3.46
C PHE A 112 17.88 21.99 -4.11
N HIS A 113 18.12 20.82 -3.53
CA HIS A 113 17.48 19.56 -3.86
C HIS A 113 16.49 19.24 -2.74
N VAL A 114 15.28 18.82 -3.09
CA VAL A 114 14.26 18.37 -2.14
C VAL A 114 14.04 16.89 -2.36
N TYR A 115 14.27 16.09 -1.32
CA TYR A 115 14.08 14.65 -1.30
C TYR A 115 12.73 14.34 -0.65
N PHE A 116 11.90 13.60 -1.36
CA PHE A 116 10.61 13.14 -0.87
C PHE A 116 10.63 11.62 -0.66
N PRO A 117 10.63 11.12 0.59
CA PRO A 117 10.41 9.71 0.84
C PRO A 117 9.02 9.28 0.35
N HIS A 118 8.92 8.04 -0.13
CA HIS A 118 7.67 7.40 -0.54
C HIS A 118 7.78 5.87 -0.43
N ASP A 119 6.65 5.16 -0.56
CA ASP A 119 6.67 3.69 -0.60
C ASP A 119 7.52 3.18 -1.78
N PRO A 120 8.22 2.04 -1.65
CA PRO A 120 9.10 1.55 -2.70
C PRO A 120 8.43 1.42 -4.08
N ILE A 121 9.00 2.08 -5.09
CA ILE A 121 8.59 2.00 -6.49
C ILE A 121 9.60 1.13 -7.22
N THR A 122 9.15 0.07 -7.88
CA THR A 122 10.00 -0.88 -8.63
C THR A 122 9.95 -0.67 -10.16
N ASP A 123 9.27 0.38 -10.61
CA ASP A 123 9.14 0.74 -12.03
C ASP A 123 9.63 2.17 -12.29
N GLY A 124 10.55 2.32 -13.23
CA GLY A 124 11.14 3.61 -13.58
C GLY A 124 10.15 4.58 -14.21
N GLU A 125 9.12 4.09 -14.92
CA GLU A 125 8.07 4.94 -15.49
C GLU A 125 7.15 5.50 -14.40
N ALA A 126 6.76 4.67 -13.43
CA ALA A 126 6.01 5.10 -12.25
C ALA A 126 6.74 6.18 -11.42
N CYS A 127 8.06 6.04 -11.24
CA CYS A 127 8.90 7.09 -10.59
C CYS A 127 8.87 8.40 -11.40
N ALA A 128 9.09 8.34 -12.71
CA ALA A 128 9.01 9.53 -13.55
C ALA A 128 7.61 10.17 -13.55
N ALA A 129 6.55 9.36 -13.46
CA ALA A 129 5.17 9.84 -13.34
C ALA A 129 4.93 10.57 -12.00
N LEU A 130 5.46 10.05 -10.89
CA LEU A 130 5.41 10.71 -9.59
C LEU A 130 6.08 12.10 -9.66
N LYS A 131 7.31 12.18 -10.18
CA LYS A 131 8.02 13.46 -10.33
C LYS A 131 7.26 14.46 -11.18
N LYS A 132 6.64 14.01 -12.28
CA LYS A 132 5.76 14.85 -13.11
C LYS A 132 4.56 15.37 -12.32
N ALA A 133 3.91 14.53 -11.52
CA ALA A 133 2.79 14.94 -10.68
C ALA A 133 3.22 15.97 -9.62
N ILE A 134 4.39 15.80 -9.00
CA ILE A 134 4.98 16.79 -8.09
C ILE A 134 5.20 18.12 -8.81
N GLN A 135 5.83 18.11 -9.98
CA GLN A 135 6.12 19.32 -10.74
C GLN A 135 4.84 20.03 -11.22
N GLN A 136 3.80 19.29 -11.61
CA GLN A 136 2.51 19.86 -11.99
C GLN A 136 1.82 20.56 -10.81
N LYS A 137 1.83 19.93 -9.63
CA LYS A 137 1.23 20.51 -8.43
C LYS A 137 2.06 21.68 -7.88
N PHE A 138 3.38 21.61 -8.02
CA PHE A 138 4.34 22.59 -7.51
C PHE A 138 5.25 23.10 -8.65
N PRO A 139 4.76 24.06 -9.47
CA PRO A 139 5.44 24.49 -10.70
C PRO A 139 6.82 25.15 -10.50
N PHE A 140 7.22 25.44 -9.26
CA PHE A 140 8.52 26.01 -8.94
C PHE A 140 9.67 24.99 -8.99
N PHE A 141 9.39 23.69 -9.07
CA PHE A 141 10.40 22.67 -9.33
C PHE A 141 10.81 22.60 -10.80
N ASP A 142 12.07 22.25 -11.07
CA ASP A 142 12.64 22.17 -12.41
C ASP A 142 12.02 21.03 -13.23
N ALA A 143 11.31 21.40 -14.30
CA ALA A 143 10.69 20.47 -15.24
C ALA A 143 11.70 19.65 -16.07
N LYS A 144 12.99 19.98 -16.04
CA LYS A 144 14.06 19.22 -16.74
C LYS A 144 14.62 18.06 -15.93
N ALA A 145 14.18 17.88 -14.68
CA ALA A 145 14.75 16.93 -13.72
C ALA A 145 13.78 15.78 -13.35
N LEU A 146 12.97 15.31 -14.29
CA LEU A 146 11.83 14.41 -14.02
C LEU A 146 12.08 12.93 -14.37
N ASP A 147 13.33 12.54 -14.64
CA ASP A 147 13.71 11.15 -14.91
C ASP A 147 14.00 10.36 -13.61
N SER A 148 13.88 9.03 -13.70
CA SER A 148 14.12 8.07 -12.60
C SER A 148 15.60 7.79 -12.32
N ALA A 149 16.51 8.35 -13.13
CA ALA A 149 17.95 8.18 -13.00
C ALA A 149 18.67 9.51 -12.70
N ARG A 150 17.98 10.44 -12.03
CA ARG A 150 18.49 11.77 -11.73
C ARG A 150 19.77 11.69 -10.91
N PHE A 151 20.81 12.35 -11.42
CA PHE A 151 22.14 12.43 -10.79
C PHE A 151 22.27 13.71 -9.98
N ILE A 152 22.81 13.60 -8.76
CA ILE A 152 23.09 14.72 -7.88
C ILE A 152 24.58 14.82 -7.61
N PHE A 153 25.13 16.03 -7.73
CA PHE A 153 26.52 16.31 -7.38
C PHE A 153 26.70 16.41 -5.87
N GLY A 154 27.74 15.76 -5.36
CA GLY A 154 28.09 15.84 -3.95
C GLY A 154 28.50 17.23 -3.50
N HIS A 155 27.93 17.70 -2.40
CA HIS A 155 28.26 18.94 -1.72
C HIS A 155 28.11 18.76 -0.20
N PRO A 156 29.21 18.89 0.58
CA PRO A 156 29.12 18.96 2.03
C PRO A 156 28.44 20.28 2.35
N ALA A 157 27.21 20.17 2.84
CA ALA A 157 26.46 21.30 3.37
C ALA A 157 26.80 21.47 4.85
N ASP A 158 26.71 22.71 5.35
CA ASP A 158 26.88 22.99 6.78
C ASP A 158 25.61 22.68 7.59
N SER A 159 24.45 22.68 6.93
CA SER A 159 23.15 22.35 7.50
C SER A 159 22.20 21.93 6.37
N ILE A 160 21.17 21.17 6.72
CA ILE A 160 20.07 20.80 5.84
C ILE A 160 18.73 21.12 6.53
N PHE A 161 17.62 21.05 5.82
CA PHE A 161 16.30 21.18 6.43
C PHE A 161 15.62 19.82 6.43
N TRP A 162 15.54 19.21 7.61
CA TRP A 162 14.86 17.94 7.82
C TRP A 162 13.44 18.20 8.31
N HIS A 163 12.46 18.04 7.41
CA HIS A 163 11.05 18.21 7.76
C HIS A 163 10.40 16.85 7.95
N GLU A 164 10.28 16.45 9.22
CA GLU A 164 9.54 15.26 9.59
C GLU A 164 8.06 15.46 9.26
N GLY A 165 7.45 14.50 8.58
CA GLY A 165 6.03 14.55 8.22
C GLY A 165 5.37 13.20 8.40
N GLU A 166 4.05 13.23 8.57
CA GLU A 166 3.24 12.04 8.75
C GLU A 166 2.93 11.35 7.41
N ILE A 167 2.92 12.08 6.29
CA ILE A 167 2.61 11.56 4.96
C ILE A 167 3.72 11.79 3.95
N THR A 168 3.72 11.01 2.88
CA THR A 168 4.64 11.12 1.76
C THR A 168 4.05 12.01 0.67
N ILE A 169 4.90 12.60 -0.18
CA ILE A 169 4.48 13.57 -1.21
C ILE A 169 3.42 13.00 -2.15
N ASP A 170 3.49 11.69 -2.43
CA ASP A 170 2.61 11.01 -3.36
C ASP A 170 1.15 10.97 -2.89
N CYS A 171 0.91 11.04 -1.57
CA CYS A 171 -0.43 11.20 -0.98
C CYS A 171 -1.12 12.47 -1.51
N ILE A 172 -0.36 13.53 -1.78
CA ILE A 172 -0.93 14.83 -2.13
C ILE A 172 -0.84 15.15 -3.62
N VAL A 173 0.07 14.53 -4.38
CA VAL A 173 0.23 14.80 -5.82
C VAL A 173 -0.52 13.82 -6.73
N LYS A 174 -0.80 12.59 -6.27
CA LYS A 174 -1.56 11.61 -7.08
C LYS A 174 -3.05 11.97 -7.21
N HIS A 175 -3.57 12.91 -6.41
CA HIS A 175 -5.00 13.30 -6.41
C HIS A 175 -5.34 14.58 -7.18
N GLN A 176 -5.16 14.56 -8.50
CA GLN A 176 -5.94 15.41 -9.40
C GLN A 176 -6.90 14.63 -10.33
N GLY A 177 -6.83 13.29 -10.32
CA GLY A 177 -7.94 12.41 -10.70
C GLY A 177 -8.36 11.63 -9.45
N GLY A 178 -9.63 11.28 -9.32
CA GLY A 178 -10.05 10.35 -8.26
C GLY A 178 -9.19 9.08 -8.27
N ARG A 179 -9.13 8.40 -7.13
CA ARG A 179 -8.40 7.13 -6.99
C ARG A 179 -8.72 6.20 -8.16
N GLU A 180 -7.71 5.74 -8.89
CA GLU A 180 -7.87 4.67 -9.87
C GLU A 180 -7.78 3.30 -9.16
N ILE A 181 -8.69 2.38 -9.47
CA ILE A 181 -8.65 1.00 -8.97
C ILE A 181 -7.86 0.17 -10.00
N PRO A 182 -6.60 -0.21 -9.73
CA PRO A 182 -5.71 -0.77 -10.72
C PRO A 182 -6.06 -2.23 -11.07
N GLN A 183 -5.66 -2.65 -12.27
CA GLN A 183 -5.75 -4.04 -12.73
C GLN A 183 -5.19 -5.01 -11.68
N GLY A 184 -5.94 -6.09 -11.40
CA GLY A 184 -5.61 -7.09 -10.37
C GLY A 184 -6.34 -6.90 -9.05
N GLN A 185 -6.78 -5.68 -8.71
CA GLN A 185 -7.55 -5.42 -7.48
C GLN A 185 -9.03 -5.11 -7.72
N ARG A 186 -9.40 -4.80 -8.97
CA ARG A 186 -10.75 -4.35 -9.37
C ARG A 186 -11.89 -5.23 -8.86
N ASN A 187 -11.85 -6.54 -9.13
CA ASN A 187 -12.97 -7.43 -8.79
C ASN A 187 -13.17 -7.57 -7.29
N ALA A 188 -12.09 -7.72 -6.53
CA ALA A 188 -12.17 -7.81 -5.08
C ALA A 188 -12.73 -6.52 -4.50
N THR A 189 -12.14 -5.37 -4.85
CA THR A 189 -12.59 -4.04 -4.39
C THR A 189 -14.06 -3.80 -4.73
N MET A 190 -14.47 -4.04 -5.98
CA MET A 190 -15.85 -3.81 -6.40
C MET A 190 -16.84 -4.80 -5.75
N SER A 191 -16.44 -6.03 -5.47
CA SER A 191 -17.29 -7.00 -4.76
C SER A 191 -17.53 -6.60 -3.31
N HIS A 192 -16.48 -6.19 -2.60
CA HIS A 192 -16.59 -5.66 -1.24
C HIS A 192 -17.44 -4.38 -1.21
N PHE A 193 -17.19 -3.46 -2.13
CA PHE A 193 -17.95 -2.22 -2.23
C PHE A 193 -19.44 -2.47 -2.54
N ALA A 194 -19.74 -3.35 -3.50
CA ALA A 194 -21.11 -3.75 -3.82
C ALA A 194 -21.83 -4.33 -2.61
N GLY A 195 -21.19 -5.25 -1.87
CA GLY A 195 -21.74 -5.82 -0.64
C GLY A 195 -22.06 -4.74 0.40
N ARG A 196 -21.17 -3.78 0.60
CA ARG A 196 -21.35 -2.67 1.55
C ARG A 196 -22.50 -1.74 1.14
N VAL A 197 -22.58 -1.41 -0.15
CA VAL A 197 -23.64 -0.55 -0.70
C VAL A 197 -25.00 -1.22 -0.62
N VAL A 198 -25.12 -2.49 -1.02
CA VAL A 198 -26.38 -3.25 -0.91
C VAL A 198 -26.80 -3.46 0.54
N LYS A 199 -25.87 -3.74 1.45
CA LYS A 199 -26.16 -3.85 2.89
C LYS A 199 -26.80 -2.56 3.44
N ARG A 200 -26.37 -1.39 2.96
CA ARG A 200 -26.85 -0.09 3.45
C ARG A 200 -28.13 0.39 2.77
N TYR A 201 -28.17 0.32 1.45
CA TYR A 201 -29.25 0.93 0.64
C TYR A 201 -30.29 -0.09 0.16
N GLY A 202 -30.10 -1.38 0.48
CA GLY A 202 -30.82 -2.47 -0.18
C GLY A 202 -30.42 -2.60 -1.65
N ALA A 203 -30.98 -3.59 -2.34
CA ALA A 203 -30.83 -3.75 -3.79
C ALA A 203 -31.71 -2.74 -4.55
N THR A 204 -31.43 -1.45 -4.37
CA THR A 204 -32.19 -0.33 -4.96
C THR A 204 -31.45 0.29 -6.14
N GLU A 205 -32.15 1.04 -7.00
CA GLU A 205 -31.52 1.81 -8.09
C GLU A 205 -30.45 2.77 -7.54
N ARG A 206 -30.73 3.42 -6.41
CA ARG A 206 -29.78 4.31 -5.72
C ARG A 206 -28.48 3.60 -5.33
N ALA A 207 -28.58 2.36 -4.85
CA ALA A 207 -27.44 1.53 -4.51
C ALA A 207 -26.60 1.21 -5.76
N GLN A 208 -27.28 0.90 -6.87
CA GLN A 208 -26.62 0.62 -8.15
C GLN A 208 -25.91 1.86 -8.71
N GLU A 209 -26.49 3.06 -8.60
CA GLU A 209 -25.84 4.31 -8.99
C GLU A 209 -24.52 4.51 -8.25
N ILE A 210 -24.52 4.38 -6.91
CA ILE A 210 -23.32 4.53 -6.08
C ILE A 210 -22.26 3.49 -6.47
N PHE A 211 -22.68 2.25 -6.73
CA PHE A 211 -21.79 1.20 -7.24
C PHE A 211 -21.15 1.56 -8.58
N MET A 212 -21.91 2.11 -9.52
CA MET A 212 -21.39 2.49 -10.84
C MET A 212 -20.49 3.72 -10.78
N GLU A 213 -20.76 4.69 -9.88
CA GLU A 213 -19.86 5.82 -9.61
C GLU A 213 -18.48 5.34 -9.12
N GLU A 214 -18.45 4.31 -8.27
CA GLU A 214 -17.19 3.70 -7.83
C GLU A 214 -16.53 2.86 -8.95
N ALA A 215 -17.32 2.11 -9.71
CA ALA A 215 -16.82 1.29 -10.82
C ALA A 215 -16.10 2.12 -11.90
N ALA A 216 -16.55 3.37 -12.13
CA ALA A 216 -15.93 4.30 -13.06
C ALA A 216 -14.47 4.64 -12.73
N LYS A 217 -14.03 4.34 -11.51
CA LYS A 217 -12.64 4.50 -11.06
C LYS A 217 -11.73 3.34 -11.47
N CYS A 218 -12.25 2.24 -12.02
CA CYS A 218 -11.44 1.09 -12.44
C CYS A 218 -10.54 1.42 -13.64
N ASN A 219 -9.24 1.10 -13.53
CA ASN A 219 -8.27 1.23 -14.62
C ASN A 219 -7.50 -0.09 -14.87
N PRO A 220 -7.68 -0.75 -16.03
CA PRO A 220 -8.65 -0.41 -17.07
C PRO A 220 -10.09 -0.57 -16.57
N PRO A 221 -11.09 -0.03 -17.27
CA PRO A 221 -12.50 -0.26 -16.93
C PRO A 221 -12.83 -1.76 -16.89
N LEU A 222 -13.77 -2.16 -16.03
CA LEU A 222 -14.36 -3.50 -16.05
C LEU A 222 -15.41 -3.58 -17.16
N GLU A 223 -15.57 -4.75 -17.76
CA GLU A 223 -16.63 -4.96 -18.76
C GLU A 223 -18.01 -4.97 -18.09
N ASP A 224 -19.04 -4.48 -18.79
CA ASP A 224 -20.40 -4.39 -18.26
C ASP A 224 -20.94 -5.75 -17.76
N ALA A 225 -20.57 -6.85 -18.42
CA ALA A 225 -20.95 -8.19 -18.00
C ALA A 225 -20.32 -8.58 -16.65
N GLU A 226 -19.07 -8.18 -16.41
CA GLU A 226 -18.35 -8.43 -15.16
C GLU A 226 -18.93 -7.61 -14.01
N LEU A 227 -19.21 -6.33 -14.26
CA LEU A 227 -19.90 -5.45 -13.30
C LEU A 227 -21.30 -5.99 -12.94
N ALA A 228 -22.06 -6.45 -13.94
CA ALA A 228 -23.37 -7.06 -13.70
C ALA A 228 -23.27 -8.33 -12.85
N MET A 229 -22.27 -9.19 -13.07
CA MET A 229 -22.04 -10.37 -12.26
C MET A 229 -21.70 -10.03 -10.80
N ILE A 230 -20.83 -9.03 -10.58
CA ILE A 230 -20.47 -8.56 -9.24
C ILE A 230 -21.72 -8.03 -8.52
N TRP A 231 -22.51 -7.18 -9.18
CA TRP A 231 -23.73 -6.62 -8.62
C TRP A 231 -24.75 -7.71 -8.26
N GLN A 232 -25.01 -8.66 -9.17
CA GLN A 232 -25.92 -9.78 -8.92
C GLN A 232 -25.43 -10.69 -7.79
N SER A 233 -24.11 -10.86 -7.64
CA SER A 233 -23.53 -11.59 -6.52
C SER A 233 -23.83 -10.89 -5.19
N ALA A 234 -23.64 -9.57 -5.12
CA ALA A 234 -23.94 -8.78 -3.92
C ALA A 234 -25.43 -8.80 -3.56
N CYS A 235 -26.33 -8.71 -4.55
CA CYS A 235 -27.78 -8.83 -4.32
C CYS A 235 -28.15 -10.21 -3.74
N ARG A 236 -27.64 -11.31 -4.32
CA ARG A 236 -27.88 -12.67 -3.80
C ARG A 236 -27.31 -12.88 -2.40
N PHE A 237 -26.13 -12.31 -2.13
CA PHE A 237 -25.55 -12.33 -0.78
C PHE A 237 -26.47 -11.63 0.22
N ALA A 238 -27.00 -10.45 -0.15
CA ALA A 238 -27.95 -9.73 0.70
C ALA A 238 -29.25 -10.51 0.94
N GLU A 239 -29.82 -11.14 -0.09
CA GLU A 239 -31.00 -12.02 0.05
C GLU A 239 -30.72 -13.20 1.00
N LYS A 240 -29.52 -13.80 0.94
CA LYS A 240 -29.12 -14.89 1.83
C LYS A 240 -28.99 -14.42 3.28
N VAL A 241 -28.41 -13.24 3.51
CA VAL A 241 -28.32 -12.63 4.85
C VAL A 241 -29.71 -12.27 5.36
N GLN A 242 -30.62 -11.81 4.49
CA GLN A 242 -32.01 -11.52 4.82
C GLN A 242 -32.78 -12.73 5.32
N GLY A 243 -32.44 -13.94 4.85
CA GLY A 243 -33.08 -15.18 5.27
C GLY A 243 -32.58 -15.78 6.59
N GLN A 244 -31.63 -15.15 7.29
CA GLN A 244 -31.06 -15.68 8.54
C GLN A 244 -31.97 -15.40 9.75
N GLU A 245 -32.05 -16.36 10.68
CA GLU A 245 -32.87 -16.25 11.89
C GLU A 245 -32.32 -15.12 12.80
N GLY A 246 -33.15 -14.12 13.09
CA GLY A 246 -32.73 -12.90 13.82
C GLY A 246 -32.31 -11.73 12.93
N TYR A 247 -32.37 -11.87 11.60
CA TYR A 247 -32.18 -10.75 10.68
C TYR A 247 -33.33 -9.74 10.77
N VAL A 248 -33.01 -8.46 10.94
CA VAL A 248 -33.99 -7.37 10.82
C VAL A 248 -33.87 -6.76 9.44
N ALA A 249 -34.98 -6.77 8.68
CA ALA A 249 -35.05 -6.15 7.36
C ALA A 249 -34.62 -4.68 7.43
N PRO A 250 -33.87 -4.16 6.45
CA PRO A 250 -33.41 -2.77 6.49
C PRO A 250 -34.62 -1.87 6.68
N ASP A 251 -35.69 -2.03 5.89
CA ASP A 251 -36.91 -1.22 5.98
C ASP A 251 -37.59 -1.29 7.37
N ALA A 252 -37.55 -2.43 8.08
CA ALA A 252 -38.14 -2.59 9.41
C ALA A 252 -37.23 -2.10 10.56
N TYR A 253 -35.91 -2.12 10.39
CA TYR A 253 -34.94 -1.48 11.30
C TYR A 253 -34.87 0.05 11.06
N ASN A 254 -35.13 0.47 9.81
CA ASN A 254 -35.04 1.84 9.32
C ASN A 254 -36.23 2.73 9.73
N ASP A 255 -37.43 2.17 9.93
CA ASP A 255 -38.63 2.94 10.29
C ASP A 255 -38.67 3.37 11.78
N GLU A 256 -38.01 2.63 12.68
CA GLU A 256 -38.01 2.94 14.12
C GLU A 256 -36.79 3.76 14.58
N PHE A 257 -35.66 3.70 13.85
CA PHE A 257 -34.40 4.38 14.22
C PHE A 257 -33.69 5.18 13.11
N GLY A 258 -34.28 5.27 11.91
CA GLY A 258 -33.63 5.87 10.75
C GLY A 258 -32.49 4.99 10.22
N ARG A 259 -32.13 5.12 8.93
CA ARG A 259 -30.93 4.50 8.37
C ARG A 259 -29.76 4.73 9.33
N GLU A 260 -28.96 3.70 9.63
CA GLU A 260 -27.76 3.86 10.46
C GLU A 260 -26.81 4.83 9.74
N SER A 261 -26.95 6.12 10.03
CA SER A 261 -26.31 7.19 9.28
C SER A 261 -24.79 7.06 9.40
N LEU A 262 -24.10 7.49 8.35
CA LEU A 262 -22.65 7.69 8.41
C LEU A 262 -22.27 9.00 9.09
N LYS A 263 -23.25 9.72 9.64
CA LYS A 263 -23.03 10.91 10.44
C LYS A 263 -22.31 10.53 11.74
N PRO A 264 -21.14 11.12 12.02
CA PRO A 264 -20.47 10.88 13.28
C PRO A 264 -21.25 11.51 14.44
N GLY A 265 -21.13 10.91 15.63
CA GLY A 265 -21.77 11.43 16.84
C GLY A 265 -21.31 12.84 17.21
N ASP A 266 -20.12 13.24 16.76
CA ASP A 266 -19.58 14.58 16.91
C ASP A 266 -18.68 14.95 15.71
N TYR A 267 -18.50 16.25 15.46
CA TYR A 267 -17.71 16.75 14.33
C TYR A 267 -16.23 16.98 14.67
N SER A 268 -15.58 15.95 15.23
CA SER A 268 -14.14 15.91 15.49
C SER A 268 -13.41 14.85 14.66
N ASP A 269 -12.08 14.80 14.74
CA ASP A 269 -11.29 13.73 14.11
C ASP A 269 -11.58 12.37 14.76
N ILE A 270 -11.86 12.37 16.07
CA ILE A 270 -12.23 11.18 16.84
C ILE A 270 -13.61 10.68 16.41
N GLY A 271 -14.58 11.59 16.26
CA GLY A 271 -15.91 11.25 15.77
C GLY A 271 -15.85 10.62 14.39
N GLN A 272 -15.03 11.17 13.49
CA GLN A 272 -14.79 10.62 12.15
C GLN A 272 -14.12 9.24 12.20
N ALA A 273 -13.08 9.09 13.02
CA ALA A 273 -12.34 7.84 13.19
C ALA A 273 -13.23 6.69 13.71
N LYS A 274 -14.17 6.99 14.62
CA LYS A 274 -15.12 6.00 15.14
C LYS A 274 -16.02 5.44 14.04
N VAL A 275 -16.56 6.30 13.17
CA VAL A 275 -17.42 5.84 12.07
C VAL A 275 -16.60 5.11 11.01
N LEU A 276 -15.40 5.61 10.67
CA LEU A 276 -14.49 4.91 9.78
C LEU A 276 -14.18 3.50 10.31
N THR A 277 -13.84 3.37 11.59
CA THR A 277 -13.53 2.07 12.22
C THR A 277 -14.75 1.16 12.28
N ARG A 278 -15.94 1.69 12.55
CA ARG A 278 -17.20 0.91 12.51
C ARG A 278 -17.43 0.29 11.14
N GLU A 279 -17.18 1.05 10.07
CA GLU A 279 -17.51 0.64 8.70
C GLU A 279 -16.40 -0.15 8.00
N TYR A 280 -15.14 0.18 8.29
CA TYR A 280 -13.96 -0.37 7.63
C TYR A 280 -13.07 -1.18 8.57
N GLY A 281 -13.46 -1.35 9.84
CA GLY A 281 -12.68 -2.12 10.80
C GLY A 281 -12.43 -3.56 10.37
N VAL A 282 -13.28 -4.20 9.55
CA VAL A 282 -12.98 -5.56 9.07
C VAL A 282 -11.86 -5.56 8.00
N GLU A 283 -11.65 -4.43 7.31
CA GLU A 283 -10.70 -4.29 6.21
C GLU A 283 -9.49 -3.43 6.54
N LEU A 284 -9.49 -2.71 7.66
CA LEU A 284 -8.39 -1.86 8.11
C LEU A 284 -7.87 -2.31 9.47
N ARG A 285 -6.55 -2.40 9.58
CA ARG A 285 -5.81 -2.71 10.80
C ARG A 285 -4.58 -1.85 10.89
N TYR A 286 -4.05 -1.73 12.09
CA TYR A 286 -2.83 -1.01 12.38
C TYR A 286 -1.90 -1.91 13.20
N THR A 287 -0.60 -1.89 12.88
CA THR A 287 0.43 -2.44 13.75
C THR A 287 1.49 -1.37 14.03
N ALA A 288 2.11 -1.43 15.21
CA ALA A 288 3.22 -0.54 15.55
C ALA A 288 4.49 -0.77 14.69
N ALA A 289 4.62 -1.95 14.06
CA ALA A 289 5.81 -2.31 13.28
C ALA A 289 5.74 -1.82 11.83
N THR A 290 4.59 -1.99 11.17
CA THR A 290 4.44 -1.75 9.71
C THR A 290 3.36 -0.73 9.36
N ASP A 291 2.82 -0.02 10.36
CA ASP A 291 1.74 0.96 10.22
C ASP A 291 0.44 0.30 9.74
N TYR A 292 -0.23 0.89 8.75
CA TYR A 292 -1.54 0.46 8.30
C TYR A 292 -1.52 -0.76 7.39
N LEU A 293 -2.45 -1.69 7.64
CA LEU A 293 -2.75 -2.81 6.78
C LEU A 293 -4.18 -2.69 6.25
N ARG A 294 -4.36 -3.06 4.98
CA ARG A 294 -5.68 -3.20 4.38
C ARG A 294 -5.89 -4.61 3.85
N PHE A 295 -7.03 -5.21 4.15
CA PHE A 295 -7.44 -6.47 3.55
C PHE A 295 -7.89 -6.25 2.11
N CYS A 296 -7.24 -6.90 1.16
CA CYS A 296 -7.51 -6.73 -0.28
C CYS A 296 -8.57 -7.73 -0.81
N GLY A 297 -9.21 -8.49 0.08
CA GLY A 297 -10.13 -9.58 -0.26
C GLY A 297 -9.50 -10.98 -0.19
N GLN A 298 -8.18 -11.06 -0.25
CA GLN A 298 -7.44 -12.35 -0.21
C GLN A 298 -6.42 -12.42 0.93
N TYR A 299 -5.76 -11.30 1.25
CA TYR A 299 -4.75 -11.19 2.30
C TYR A 299 -4.63 -9.74 2.77
N TRP A 300 -3.94 -9.54 3.88
CA TRP A 300 -3.61 -8.22 4.41
C TRP A 300 -2.39 -7.64 3.71
N VAL A 301 -2.55 -6.45 3.14
CA VAL A 301 -1.48 -5.70 2.49
C VAL A 301 -1.03 -4.57 3.41
N GLU A 302 0.24 -4.58 3.77
CA GLU A 302 0.90 -3.48 4.49
C GLU A 302 1.07 -2.30 3.54
N SER A 303 0.19 -1.31 3.64
CA SER A 303 0.23 -0.13 2.78
C SER A 303 -0.61 1.00 3.36
N LYS A 304 0.07 2.09 3.73
CA LYS A 304 -0.57 3.33 4.14
C LYS A 304 -1.46 3.91 3.05
N GLN A 305 -1.04 3.82 1.80
CA GLN A 305 -1.82 4.31 0.65
C GLN A 305 -3.14 3.56 0.49
N GLN A 306 -3.14 2.25 0.72
CA GLN A 306 -4.39 1.49 0.67
C GLN A 306 -5.36 1.89 1.79
N ALA A 307 -4.85 2.23 2.97
CA ALA A 307 -5.65 2.75 4.08
C ALA A 307 -6.19 4.16 3.82
N VAL A 308 -5.40 5.06 3.23
CA VAL A 308 -5.88 6.35 2.71
C VAL A 308 -7.03 6.12 1.73
N GLY A 309 -6.85 5.22 0.76
CA GLY A 309 -7.89 4.88 -0.19
C GLY A 309 -9.18 4.35 0.47
N ALA A 310 -9.08 3.58 1.56
CA ALA A 310 -10.25 3.11 2.30
C ALA A 310 -11.00 4.26 2.98
N ALA A 311 -10.27 5.22 3.56
CA ALA A 311 -10.86 6.42 4.14
C ALA A 311 -11.53 7.30 3.06
N GLU A 312 -10.99 7.36 1.84
CA GLU A 312 -11.62 8.05 0.72
C GLU A 312 -12.91 7.40 0.25
N GLU A 313 -12.91 6.07 0.06
CA GLU A 313 -14.14 5.32 -0.25
C GLU A 313 -15.20 5.54 0.82
N PHE A 314 -14.80 5.52 2.09
CA PHE A 314 -15.68 5.84 3.21
C PHE A 314 -16.28 7.25 3.08
N LEU A 315 -15.46 8.25 2.75
CA LEU A 315 -15.90 9.64 2.58
C LEU A 315 -16.81 9.85 1.36
N ASP A 316 -16.66 9.04 0.32
CA ASP A 316 -17.60 9.01 -0.81
C ASP A 316 -18.96 8.49 -0.39
N LEU A 317 -19.00 7.37 0.33
CA LEU A 317 -20.23 6.84 0.92
C LEU A 317 -20.84 7.84 1.93
N GLN A 318 -20.01 8.50 2.73
CA GLN A 318 -20.45 9.50 3.71
C GLN A 318 -21.03 10.74 3.03
N LEU A 319 -20.48 11.15 1.88
CA LEU A 319 -21.03 12.25 1.10
C LEU A 319 -22.36 11.87 0.44
N ALA A 320 -22.50 10.65 -0.05
CA ALA A 320 -23.77 10.13 -0.55
C ALA A 320 -24.85 10.13 0.56
N ASP A 321 -24.51 9.64 1.77
CA ASP A 321 -25.40 9.67 2.93
C ASP A 321 -25.83 11.11 3.29
N ALA A 322 -24.87 12.05 3.33
CA ALA A 322 -25.16 13.45 3.63
C ALA A 322 -26.05 14.13 2.56
N LYS A 323 -25.88 13.78 1.28
CA LYS A 323 -26.73 14.28 0.19
C LYS A 323 -28.15 13.73 0.29
N ASP A 324 -28.29 12.43 0.57
CA ASP A 324 -29.58 11.78 0.78
C ASP A 324 -30.32 12.39 1.98
N GLU A 325 -29.61 12.66 3.09
CA GLU A 325 -30.17 13.32 4.27
C GLU A 325 -30.64 14.75 3.98
N ILE A 326 -29.89 15.51 3.18
CA ILE A 326 -30.34 16.83 2.71
C ILE A 326 -31.59 16.71 1.85
N ALA A 327 -31.66 15.76 0.92
CA ALA A 327 -32.81 15.58 0.06
C ALA A 327 -34.07 15.23 0.89
N ARG A 328 -33.95 14.31 1.84
CA ARG A 328 -35.04 13.94 2.77
C ARG A 328 -35.52 15.11 3.60
N THR A 329 -34.60 15.79 4.29
CA THR A 329 -34.96 16.91 5.19
C THR A 329 -35.45 18.14 4.42
N LYS A 330 -34.95 18.37 3.20
CA LYS A 330 -35.49 19.38 2.28
C LYS A 330 -36.94 19.06 1.91
N GLN A 331 -37.23 17.81 1.51
CA GLN A 331 -38.58 17.39 1.17
C GLN A 331 -39.53 17.52 2.38
N ALA A 332 -39.12 17.04 3.55
CA ALA A 332 -39.90 17.19 4.78
C ALA A 332 -40.22 18.66 5.10
N LEU A 333 -39.26 19.57 4.88
CA LEU A 333 -39.49 21.01 5.06
C LEU A 333 -40.45 21.59 4.01
N MET A 334 -40.38 21.11 2.76
CA MET A 334 -41.33 21.46 1.70
C MET A 334 -42.76 21.00 2.02
N ASP A 335 -42.91 19.80 2.61
CA ASP A 335 -44.20 19.23 3.01
C ASP A 335 -44.86 20.07 4.12
N THR A 336 -44.09 20.86 4.87
CA THR A 336 -44.63 21.86 5.82
C THR A 336 -45.11 23.17 5.17
N GLY A 337 -45.02 23.30 3.84
CA GLY A 337 -45.48 24.46 3.08
C GLY A 337 -44.40 25.53 2.80
N ILE A 338 -43.13 25.26 3.09
CA ILE A 338 -42.02 26.16 2.72
C ILE A 338 -41.65 25.93 1.24
N SER A 339 -41.56 26.99 0.44
CA SER A 339 -41.19 26.85 -0.97
C SER A 339 -39.73 26.44 -1.17
N GLU A 340 -39.48 25.66 -2.23
CA GLU A 340 -38.12 25.22 -2.60
C GLU A 340 -37.14 26.39 -2.79
N ASP A 341 -37.58 27.49 -3.40
CA ASP A 341 -36.77 28.71 -3.57
C ASP A 341 -36.33 29.31 -2.24
N ALA A 342 -37.20 29.29 -1.23
CA ALA A 342 -36.87 29.79 0.10
C ALA A 342 -35.83 28.89 0.78
N ILE A 343 -35.94 27.57 0.62
CA ILE A 343 -35.00 26.59 1.18
C ILE A 343 -33.62 26.70 0.52
N THR A 344 -33.61 26.88 -0.81
CA THR A 344 -32.40 27.02 -1.61
C THR A 344 -31.68 28.35 -1.32
N SER A 345 -32.43 29.43 -1.12
CA SER A 345 -31.87 30.74 -0.72
C SER A 345 -31.22 30.71 0.66
N GLY A 346 -31.75 29.88 1.58
CA GLY A 346 -31.16 29.60 2.88
C GLY A 346 -30.99 30.81 3.82
N GLY A 347 -30.16 30.61 4.85
CA GLY A 347 -29.73 31.64 5.79
C GLY A 347 -30.86 32.34 6.55
N LYS A 348 -30.63 33.61 6.91
CA LYS A 348 -31.59 34.46 7.67
C LYS A 348 -32.91 34.68 6.93
N SER A 349 -32.93 34.51 5.60
CA SER A 349 -34.16 34.67 4.79
C SER A 349 -35.10 33.49 5.01
N LEU A 350 -34.55 32.26 5.03
CA LEU A 350 -35.28 31.05 5.36
C LEU A 350 -35.76 31.08 6.81
N GLU A 351 -34.86 31.41 7.75
CA GLU A 351 -35.15 31.47 9.20
C GLU A 351 -36.37 32.35 9.52
N LYS A 352 -36.49 33.52 8.88
CA LYS A 352 -37.64 34.44 9.08
C LYS A 352 -38.98 33.89 8.59
N LYS A 353 -38.97 32.88 7.71
CA LYS A 353 -40.17 32.26 7.15
C LYS A 353 -40.60 31.02 7.94
N ILE A 354 -39.78 30.55 8.88
CA ILE A 354 -40.08 29.38 9.72
C ILE A 354 -41.01 29.80 10.86
N SER A 355 -42.13 29.10 10.99
CA SER A 355 -43.07 29.22 12.10
C SER A 355 -42.89 28.08 13.12
N GLY A 356 -43.52 28.19 14.30
CA GLY A 356 -43.33 27.24 15.41
C GLY A 356 -43.60 25.77 15.05
N GLY A 357 -44.59 25.49 14.19
CA GLY A 357 -44.89 24.12 13.73
C GLY A 357 -43.91 23.56 12.69
N GLN A 358 -42.97 24.37 12.20
CA GLN A 358 -41.99 24.01 11.16
C GLN A 358 -40.56 23.88 11.73
N MET A 359 -40.38 24.18 13.02
CA MET A 359 -39.05 24.28 13.63
C MET A 359 -38.30 22.95 13.61
N ASP A 360 -38.95 21.83 13.90
CA ASP A 360 -38.29 20.53 13.95
C ASP A 360 -37.75 20.10 12.57
N ALA A 361 -38.57 20.25 11.51
CA ALA A 361 -38.15 20.00 10.13
C ALA A 361 -37.02 20.94 9.70
N TYR A 362 -37.08 22.21 10.13
CA TYR A 362 -36.02 23.18 9.86
C TYR A 362 -34.70 22.83 10.57
N LEU A 363 -34.74 22.43 11.84
CA LEU A 363 -33.56 22.00 12.61
C LEU A 363 -32.95 20.72 12.01
N ALA A 364 -33.78 19.77 11.57
CA ALA A 364 -33.30 18.58 10.86
C ALA A 364 -32.57 18.97 9.56
N TYR A 365 -33.14 19.87 8.77
CA TYR A 365 -32.51 20.37 7.54
C TYR A 365 -31.18 21.12 7.81
N LEU A 366 -31.11 21.95 8.86
CA LEU A 366 -29.85 22.58 9.27
C LEU A 366 -28.81 21.55 9.72
N SER A 367 -29.24 20.51 10.43
CA SER A 367 -28.37 19.40 10.85
C SER A 367 -27.79 18.65 9.66
N ALA A 368 -28.60 18.41 8.62
CA ALA A 368 -28.18 17.79 7.37
C ALA A 368 -27.20 18.69 6.58
N GLN A 369 -27.44 19.99 6.53
CA GLN A 369 -26.49 20.95 5.93
C GLN A 369 -25.14 20.94 6.66
N ALA A 370 -25.16 20.99 8.00
CA ALA A 370 -23.96 20.95 8.81
C ALA A 370 -23.19 19.64 8.62
N TYR A 371 -23.91 18.52 8.47
CA TYR A 371 -23.31 17.22 8.16
C TYR A 371 -22.61 17.24 6.80
N LYS A 372 -23.28 17.66 5.72
CA LYS A 372 -22.64 17.78 4.41
C LYS A 372 -21.43 18.71 4.43
N ALA A 373 -21.53 19.87 5.09
CA ALA A 373 -20.41 20.80 5.21
C ALA A 373 -19.22 20.16 5.95
N PHE A 374 -19.48 19.41 7.01
CA PHE A 374 -18.47 18.63 7.69
C PHE A 374 -17.83 17.58 6.77
N VAL A 375 -18.61 16.78 6.05
CA VAL A 375 -18.08 15.76 5.12
C VAL A 375 -17.23 16.40 4.03
N MET A 376 -17.69 17.50 3.43
CA MET A 376 -16.91 18.24 2.42
C MET A 376 -15.56 18.69 2.95
N LYS A 377 -15.51 19.18 4.20
CA LYS A 377 -14.26 19.51 4.87
C LYS A 377 -13.39 18.27 5.10
N ARG A 378 -13.96 17.13 5.53
CA ARG A 378 -13.21 15.89 5.79
C ARG A 378 -12.55 15.26 4.57
N ARG A 379 -12.93 15.69 3.37
CA ARG A 379 -12.32 15.25 2.11
C ARG A 379 -11.00 15.96 1.79
N ASP A 380 -10.60 17.00 2.54
CA ASP A 380 -9.23 17.51 2.42
C ASP A 380 -8.24 16.50 3.02
N MET A 381 -7.13 16.24 2.32
CA MET A 381 -6.17 15.19 2.69
C MET A 381 -5.68 15.29 4.14
N LYS A 382 -5.43 16.50 4.65
CA LYS A 382 -5.04 16.70 6.06
C LYS A 382 -6.03 16.09 7.06
N TYR A 383 -7.33 16.13 6.74
CA TYR A 383 -8.38 15.57 7.61
C TYR A 383 -8.59 14.07 7.40
N VAL A 384 -8.30 13.55 6.20
CA VAL A 384 -8.21 12.10 5.94
C VAL A 384 -7.12 11.50 6.84
N VAL A 385 -5.94 12.13 6.83
CA VAL A 385 -4.80 11.74 7.67
C VAL A 385 -5.13 11.87 9.15
N SER A 386 -5.73 12.99 9.58
CA SER A 386 -6.13 13.19 10.98
C SER A 386 -7.11 12.11 11.46
N ALA A 387 -8.07 11.71 10.64
CA ALA A 387 -9.02 10.65 10.97
C ALA A 387 -8.34 9.28 11.05
N LEU A 388 -7.43 8.96 10.14
CA LEU A 388 -6.62 7.74 10.21
C LEU A 388 -5.71 7.75 11.45
N GLN A 389 -5.08 8.87 11.79
CA GLN A 389 -4.26 8.94 12.99
C GLN A 389 -5.10 8.69 14.26
N ALA A 390 -6.29 9.27 14.33
CA ALA A 390 -7.22 9.04 15.43
C ALA A 390 -7.81 7.61 15.46
N ALA A 391 -7.82 6.89 14.33
CA ALA A 391 -8.33 5.53 14.23
C ALA A 391 -7.32 4.45 14.69
N LYS A 392 -6.01 4.76 14.74
CA LYS A 392 -4.96 3.78 15.11
C LYS A 392 -5.27 2.98 16.38
N PRO A 393 -5.64 3.59 17.53
CA PRO A 393 -5.93 2.82 18.75
C PRO A 393 -7.17 1.92 18.64
N MET A 394 -8.07 2.21 17.69
CA MET A 394 -9.30 1.43 17.47
C MET A 394 -9.07 0.26 16.50
N LEU A 395 -7.96 0.30 15.74
CA LEU A 395 -7.62 -0.65 14.68
C LEU A 395 -6.35 -1.47 15.01
N GLU A 396 -5.74 -1.23 16.17
CA GLU A 396 -4.49 -1.85 16.58
C GLU A 396 -4.64 -3.36 16.80
N ILE A 397 -3.70 -4.12 16.23
CA ILE A 397 -3.49 -5.55 16.49
C ILE A 397 -2.01 -5.81 16.78
N SER A 398 -1.72 -6.96 17.40
CA SER A 398 -0.33 -7.37 17.60
C SER A 398 0.28 -7.84 16.29
N VAL A 399 1.57 -7.56 16.10
CA VAL A 399 2.36 -8.19 15.02
C VAL A 399 2.33 -9.72 15.13
N SER A 400 2.21 -10.25 16.34
CA SER A 400 2.09 -11.70 16.59
C SER A 400 0.75 -12.32 16.19
N ASP A 401 -0.24 -11.50 15.85
CA ASP A 401 -1.51 -11.97 15.29
C ASP A 401 -1.40 -12.21 13.78
N LEU A 402 -0.45 -11.56 13.10
CA LEU A 402 -0.21 -11.74 11.66
C LEU A 402 0.40 -13.10 11.36
N ASP A 403 -0.13 -13.79 10.33
CA ASP A 403 0.34 -15.10 9.84
C ASP A 403 0.47 -16.20 10.92
N LYS A 404 -0.26 -16.04 12.04
CA LYS A 404 -0.14 -16.84 13.27
C LYS A 404 -0.35 -18.34 13.10
N ASP A 405 -1.34 -18.74 12.30
CA ASP A 405 -1.60 -20.16 12.08
C ASP A 405 -0.74 -20.73 10.94
N GLY A 406 0.36 -21.37 11.35
CA GLY A 406 1.29 -22.09 10.49
C GLY A 406 0.67 -23.12 9.53
N PHE A 407 -0.54 -23.63 9.80
CA PHE A 407 -1.22 -24.62 8.96
C PHE A 407 -2.11 -24.02 7.87
N LEU A 408 -2.35 -22.72 7.90
CA LEU A 408 -3.05 -22.04 6.82
C LEU A 408 -2.07 -21.70 5.69
N LEU A 409 -2.41 -22.15 4.48
CA LEU A 409 -1.74 -21.77 3.25
C LEU A 409 -2.72 -20.99 2.38
N ASN A 410 -2.41 -19.72 2.13
CA ASN A 410 -3.27 -18.85 1.35
C ASN A 410 -2.91 -18.87 -0.13
N THR A 411 -3.90 -19.01 -0.99
CA THR A 411 -3.75 -19.13 -2.44
C THR A 411 -4.70 -18.19 -3.17
N PRO A 412 -4.53 -17.95 -4.48
CA PRO A 412 -5.43 -17.08 -5.24
C PRO A 412 -6.91 -17.52 -5.25
N ASP A 413 -7.20 -18.80 -5.00
CA ASP A 413 -8.56 -19.36 -5.06
C ASP A 413 -9.19 -19.67 -3.70
N GLY A 414 -8.46 -19.51 -2.60
CA GLY A 414 -8.96 -19.70 -1.23
C GLY A 414 -7.83 -19.83 -0.20
N THR A 415 -8.19 -20.11 1.04
CA THR A 415 -7.25 -20.48 2.09
C THR A 415 -7.40 -21.96 2.40
N TYR A 416 -6.30 -22.70 2.37
CA TYR A 416 -6.27 -24.15 2.63
C TYR A 416 -5.76 -24.42 4.03
N TYR A 417 -6.51 -25.23 4.78
CA TYR A 417 -6.00 -25.86 5.99
C TYR A 417 -5.20 -27.12 5.60
N LEU A 418 -3.87 -27.05 5.70
CA LEU A 418 -2.95 -28.06 5.17
C LEU A 418 -3.23 -29.50 5.68
N PRO A 419 -3.61 -29.75 6.95
CA PRO A 419 -3.90 -31.10 7.43
C PRO A 419 -5.08 -31.80 6.72
N ASP A 420 -6.03 -31.04 6.18
CA ASP A 420 -7.19 -31.58 5.45
C ASP A 420 -6.93 -31.75 3.94
N GLY A 421 -5.72 -31.38 3.48
CA GLY A 421 -5.34 -31.44 2.07
C GLY A 421 -6.20 -30.52 1.20
N LEU A 422 -6.57 -30.98 0.00
CA LEU A 422 -7.35 -30.18 -0.95
C LEU A 422 -8.80 -29.92 -0.49
N GLU A 423 -9.34 -30.79 0.35
CA GLU A 423 -10.68 -30.62 0.93
C GLU A 423 -10.71 -29.54 2.03
N GLY A 424 -9.54 -29.13 2.54
CA GLY A 424 -9.38 -28.07 3.53
C GLY A 424 -9.57 -26.65 2.99
N LYS A 425 -10.06 -26.50 1.75
CA LYS A 425 -10.28 -25.20 1.12
C LYS A 425 -11.45 -24.46 1.77
N ARG A 426 -11.23 -23.20 2.13
CA ARG A 426 -12.26 -22.24 2.49
C ARG A 426 -12.07 -20.90 1.80
N ASP A 427 -13.12 -20.08 1.81
CA ASP A 427 -13.04 -18.69 1.36
C ASP A 427 -12.05 -17.90 2.22
N HIS A 428 -11.43 -16.88 1.62
CA HIS A 428 -10.54 -15.95 2.30
C HIS A 428 -11.25 -15.25 3.46
N SER A 429 -10.62 -15.20 4.62
CA SER A 429 -11.15 -14.48 5.78
C SER A 429 -10.18 -13.40 6.27
N PRO A 430 -10.64 -12.15 6.47
CA PRO A 430 -9.83 -11.12 7.11
C PRO A 430 -9.45 -11.47 8.56
N GLU A 431 -10.22 -12.34 9.21
CA GLU A 431 -9.96 -12.79 10.59
C GLU A 431 -8.74 -13.72 10.71
N ASP A 432 -8.27 -14.28 9.59
CA ASP A 432 -7.08 -15.14 9.59
C ASP A 432 -5.77 -14.34 9.68
N TYR A 433 -5.82 -13.01 9.49
CA TYR A 433 -4.66 -12.11 9.54
C TYR A 433 -3.46 -12.56 8.69
N ILE A 434 -3.73 -13.22 7.57
CA ILE A 434 -2.69 -13.70 6.64
C ILE A 434 -2.21 -12.53 5.79
N THR A 435 -0.89 -12.30 5.74
CA THR A 435 -0.25 -11.27 4.89
C THR A 435 0.38 -11.84 3.62
N LYS A 436 0.42 -13.17 3.52
CA LYS A 436 1.11 -13.91 2.46
C LYS A 436 0.13 -14.62 1.52
N ILE A 437 0.58 -14.92 0.31
CA ILE A 437 -0.20 -15.63 -0.72
C ILE A 437 0.74 -16.33 -1.70
N THR A 438 0.36 -17.53 -2.14
CA THR A 438 1.05 -18.23 -3.23
C THR A 438 0.79 -17.56 -4.58
N ALA A 439 1.63 -17.81 -5.58
CA ALA A 439 1.39 -17.32 -6.94
C ALA A 439 0.36 -18.15 -7.71
N ALA A 440 0.06 -19.37 -7.23
CA ALA A 440 -0.84 -20.30 -7.89
C ALA A 440 -1.69 -21.08 -6.87
N ALA A 441 -2.92 -21.37 -7.29
CA ALA A 441 -3.80 -22.32 -6.62
C ALA A 441 -3.39 -23.77 -6.93
N PRO A 442 -3.72 -24.74 -6.06
CA PRO A 442 -3.58 -26.16 -6.38
C PRO A 442 -4.34 -26.52 -7.67
N GLY A 443 -3.73 -27.35 -8.53
CA GLY A 443 -4.36 -27.84 -9.75
C GLY A 443 -3.39 -28.58 -10.67
N ASP A 444 -3.92 -29.16 -11.75
CA ASP A 444 -3.19 -30.16 -12.54
C ASP A 444 -2.45 -29.55 -13.75
N LYS A 445 -2.54 -28.23 -13.93
CA LYS A 445 -1.95 -27.55 -15.08
C LYS A 445 -0.42 -27.63 -15.02
N GLY A 446 0.15 -28.39 -15.95
CA GLY A 446 1.60 -28.57 -16.05
C GLY A 446 2.15 -29.73 -15.21
N GLU A 447 1.29 -30.53 -14.58
CA GLU A 447 1.68 -31.69 -13.76
C GLU A 447 2.63 -32.63 -14.52
N LYS A 448 2.29 -33.01 -15.76
CA LYS A 448 3.15 -33.88 -16.57
C LYS A 448 4.56 -33.31 -16.78
N LEU A 449 4.66 -32.02 -17.08
CA LEU A 449 5.95 -31.35 -17.27
C LEU A 449 6.75 -31.32 -15.97
N TRP A 450 6.07 -31.11 -14.84
CA TRP A 450 6.69 -31.14 -13.52
C TRP A 450 7.23 -32.53 -13.20
N GLN A 451 6.42 -33.58 -13.38
CA GLN A 451 6.82 -34.98 -13.17
C GLN A 451 7.96 -35.40 -14.09
N ASP A 452 7.93 -35.02 -15.38
CA ASP A 452 9.02 -35.28 -16.32
C ASP A 452 10.32 -34.57 -15.87
N SER A 453 10.20 -33.35 -15.34
CA SER A 453 11.33 -32.58 -14.82
C SER A 453 11.92 -33.21 -13.54
N LEU A 454 11.09 -33.67 -12.61
CA LEU A 454 11.52 -34.40 -11.41
C LEU A 454 12.28 -35.67 -11.78
N ASN A 455 11.68 -36.49 -12.64
CA ASN A 455 12.30 -37.72 -13.14
C ASN A 455 13.65 -37.46 -13.83
N THR A 456 13.78 -36.32 -14.52
CA THR A 456 15.03 -35.92 -15.18
C THR A 456 16.08 -35.45 -14.17
N ILE A 457 15.73 -34.55 -13.25
CA ILE A 457 16.65 -33.94 -12.28
C ILE A 457 17.15 -34.97 -11.26
N PHE A 458 16.26 -35.85 -10.81
CA PHE A 458 16.54 -36.86 -9.80
C PHE A 458 16.86 -38.24 -10.39
N CYS A 459 17.06 -38.35 -11.71
CA CYS A 459 17.42 -39.61 -12.38
C CYS A 459 16.44 -40.77 -12.09
N LYS A 460 15.14 -40.46 -11.92
CA LYS A 460 14.07 -41.40 -11.53
C LYS A 460 14.28 -42.08 -10.16
N ASP A 461 15.08 -41.47 -9.29
CA ASP A 461 15.20 -41.87 -7.90
C ASP A 461 13.96 -41.42 -7.12
N GLN A 462 12.99 -42.32 -6.98
CA GLN A 462 11.72 -42.02 -6.32
C GLN A 462 11.89 -41.72 -4.83
N GLU A 463 12.84 -42.38 -4.15
CA GLU A 463 13.09 -42.16 -2.72
C GLU A 463 13.62 -40.74 -2.48
N LEU A 464 14.52 -40.26 -3.35
CA LEU A 464 15.00 -38.89 -3.30
C LEU A 464 13.92 -37.87 -3.68
N ILE A 465 13.06 -38.18 -4.66
CA ILE A 465 11.93 -37.31 -5.02
C ILE A 465 10.96 -37.16 -3.84
N ASP A 466 10.57 -38.27 -3.21
CA ASP A 466 9.64 -38.27 -2.07
C ASP A 466 10.24 -37.52 -0.87
N TYR A 467 11.53 -37.72 -0.60
CA TYR A 467 12.24 -36.99 0.45
C TYR A 467 12.27 -35.48 0.19
N VAL A 468 12.64 -35.05 -1.02
CA VAL A 468 12.66 -33.62 -1.36
C VAL A 468 11.25 -33.02 -1.31
N GLN A 469 10.22 -33.77 -1.71
CA GLN A 469 8.84 -33.34 -1.59
C GLN A 469 8.43 -33.13 -0.13
N GLN A 470 8.82 -34.02 0.79
CA GLN A 470 8.59 -33.85 2.23
C GLN A 470 9.29 -32.59 2.77
N ILE A 471 10.54 -32.35 2.36
CA ILE A 471 11.30 -31.16 2.73
C ILE A 471 10.59 -29.88 2.27
N VAL A 472 10.13 -29.84 1.02
CA VAL A 472 9.36 -28.70 0.49
C VAL A 472 8.04 -28.54 1.26
N GLY A 473 7.35 -29.64 1.58
CA GLY A 473 6.12 -29.63 2.37
C GLY A 473 6.34 -29.06 3.77
N MET A 474 7.39 -29.49 4.47
CA MET A 474 7.75 -28.94 5.78
C MET A 474 8.09 -27.46 5.70
N ALA A 475 8.81 -27.01 4.67
CA ALA A 475 9.14 -25.61 4.46
C ALA A 475 7.90 -24.73 4.17
N ALA A 476 6.84 -25.31 3.60
CA ALA A 476 5.58 -24.60 3.37
C ALA A 476 4.74 -24.43 4.65
N VAL A 477 4.91 -25.30 5.64
CA VAL A 477 4.25 -25.17 6.94
C VAL A 477 5.00 -24.15 7.78
N GLY A 478 4.30 -23.16 8.32
CA GLY A 478 4.90 -22.08 9.12
C GLY A 478 5.35 -22.47 10.52
N ARG A 479 5.74 -23.72 10.73
CA ARG A 479 6.20 -24.23 12.02
C ARG A 479 7.54 -24.95 11.83
N VAL A 480 8.42 -24.77 12.80
CA VAL A 480 9.71 -25.47 12.82
C VAL A 480 9.46 -26.91 13.24
N TYR A 481 9.46 -27.84 12.28
CA TYR A 481 9.45 -29.28 12.54
C TYR A 481 10.85 -29.88 12.57
N MET A 482 11.79 -29.23 11.90
CA MET A 482 13.16 -29.69 11.76
C MET A 482 14.08 -28.47 11.73
N GLU A 483 15.06 -28.44 12.64
CA GLU A 483 16.15 -27.47 12.65
C GLU A 483 17.25 -27.94 11.70
N SER A 484 16.97 -27.89 10.39
CA SER A 484 17.88 -28.39 9.36
C SER A 484 18.11 -27.38 8.24
N LEU A 485 19.36 -27.29 7.79
CA LEU A 485 19.68 -26.62 6.53
C LEU A 485 19.81 -27.64 5.41
N VAL A 486 19.05 -27.43 4.33
CA VAL A 486 19.04 -28.31 3.16
C VAL A 486 20.05 -27.80 2.14
N ILE A 487 21.06 -28.60 1.83
CA ILE A 487 22.11 -28.24 0.87
C ILE A 487 21.99 -29.11 -0.38
N ALA A 488 21.59 -28.47 -1.49
CA ALA A 488 21.58 -29.10 -2.80
C ALA A 488 22.91 -28.85 -3.54
N TYR A 489 23.68 -29.92 -3.80
CA TYR A 489 24.98 -29.82 -4.47
C TYR A 489 25.10 -30.74 -5.70
N GLY A 490 26.09 -30.45 -6.53
CA GLY A 490 26.42 -31.21 -7.75
C GLY A 490 26.99 -30.30 -8.82
N GLU A 491 27.54 -30.87 -9.89
CA GLU A 491 28.11 -30.09 -10.99
C GLU A 491 27.06 -29.13 -11.61
N GLY A 492 27.52 -28.00 -12.15
CA GLY A 492 26.62 -26.98 -12.70
C GLY A 492 25.76 -27.52 -13.85
N ARG A 493 24.61 -26.89 -14.11
CA ARG A 493 23.65 -27.22 -15.20
C ARG A 493 22.78 -28.48 -15.01
N ASN A 494 22.61 -28.95 -13.76
CA ASN A 494 21.75 -30.12 -13.45
C ASN A 494 20.32 -29.77 -12.98
N GLY A 495 19.80 -28.57 -13.31
CA GLY A 495 18.41 -28.21 -13.01
C GLY A 495 18.10 -27.77 -11.56
N LYS A 496 19.08 -27.74 -10.64
CA LYS A 496 18.87 -27.38 -9.22
C LYS A 496 18.24 -26.01 -9.01
N SER A 497 18.85 -24.98 -9.61
CA SER A 497 18.33 -23.61 -9.52
C SER A 497 16.96 -23.52 -10.18
N THR A 498 16.72 -24.26 -11.26
CA THR A 498 15.40 -24.31 -11.91
C THR A 498 14.34 -24.90 -10.97
N PHE A 499 14.64 -26.00 -10.28
CA PHE A 499 13.74 -26.61 -9.30
C PHE A 499 13.40 -25.64 -8.17
N TRP A 500 14.41 -25.12 -7.46
CA TRP A 500 14.18 -24.23 -6.31
C TRP A 500 13.53 -22.90 -6.70
N ASN A 501 13.92 -22.32 -7.84
CA ASN A 501 13.25 -21.11 -8.35
C ASN A 501 11.80 -21.37 -8.74
N THR A 502 11.46 -22.59 -9.19
CA THR A 502 10.08 -22.96 -9.50
C THR A 502 9.25 -23.06 -8.22
N ILE A 503 9.77 -23.73 -7.19
CA ILE A 503 9.11 -23.81 -5.88
C ILE A 503 8.93 -22.42 -5.27
N ALA A 504 9.97 -21.59 -5.25
CA ALA A 504 9.90 -20.21 -4.76
C ALA A 504 8.84 -19.39 -5.51
N ARG A 505 8.80 -19.49 -6.85
CA ARG A 505 7.77 -18.84 -7.66
C ARG A 505 6.36 -19.30 -7.30
N VAL A 506 6.14 -20.60 -7.08
CA VAL A 506 4.82 -21.12 -6.68
C VAL A 506 4.44 -20.63 -5.29
N LEU A 507 5.38 -20.67 -4.33
CA LEU A 507 5.17 -20.17 -2.97
C LEU A 507 4.93 -18.66 -2.91
N GLY A 508 5.24 -17.91 -3.98
CA GLY A 508 4.91 -16.49 -4.06
C GLY A 508 5.54 -15.70 -2.92
N THR A 509 4.71 -14.95 -2.17
CA THR A 509 5.20 -14.09 -1.09
C THR A 509 5.61 -14.83 0.17
N TYR A 510 5.38 -16.15 0.23
CA TYR A 510 5.94 -17.01 1.28
C TYR A 510 7.45 -17.28 1.08
N SER A 511 8.01 -17.00 -0.09
CA SER A 511 9.43 -17.19 -0.38
C SER A 511 10.20 -15.87 -0.42
N GLY A 512 11.47 -15.90 0.00
CA GLY A 512 12.38 -14.75 -0.03
C GLY A 512 13.80 -15.18 -0.36
N ASN A 513 14.61 -14.26 -0.89
CA ASN A 513 16.03 -14.50 -1.14
C ASN A 513 16.84 -13.91 0.01
N MET A 514 17.72 -14.72 0.61
CA MET A 514 18.73 -14.25 1.55
C MET A 514 20.10 -14.27 0.86
N SER A 515 20.88 -13.20 0.99
CA SER A 515 22.25 -13.21 0.49
C SER A 515 23.13 -14.05 1.41
N ALA A 516 24.12 -14.73 0.84
CA ALA A 516 25.10 -15.50 1.61
C ALA A 516 25.86 -14.61 2.63
N ASP A 517 26.00 -13.31 2.34
CA ASP A 517 26.67 -12.34 3.21
C ASP A 517 25.94 -12.14 4.55
N THR A 518 24.60 -12.26 4.58
CA THR A 518 23.77 -12.16 5.81
C THR A 518 24.12 -13.23 6.84
N LEU A 519 24.77 -14.31 6.40
CA LEU A 519 24.99 -15.53 7.15
C LEU A 519 26.44 -15.66 7.64
N THR A 520 27.26 -14.64 7.38
CA THR A 520 28.68 -14.58 7.75
C THR A 520 28.93 -13.61 8.91
N VAL A 521 29.64 -14.05 9.94
CA VAL A 521 29.90 -13.26 11.16
C VAL A 521 30.85 -12.10 10.84
N GLY A 522 30.36 -10.86 11.03
CA GLY A 522 31.15 -9.64 10.83
C GLY A 522 30.37 -8.43 10.32
N CYS A 523 29.12 -8.60 9.86
CA CYS A 523 28.28 -7.50 9.42
C CYS A 523 27.46 -6.93 10.60
N LYS A 524 27.97 -5.90 11.29
CA LYS A 524 27.11 -5.02 12.10
C LYS A 524 26.31 -4.12 11.15
N ARG A 525 25.21 -4.62 10.61
CA ARG A 525 24.21 -3.81 9.91
C ARG A 525 22.86 -4.12 10.54
N ASN A 526 22.09 -3.08 10.87
CA ASN A 526 20.68 -3.21 11.20
C ASN A 526 19.97 -3.73 9.95
N VAL A 527 19.81 -5.05 9.85
CA VAL A 527 18.93 -5.66 8.88
C VAL A 527 17.52 -5.24 9.29
N SER A 528 16.87 -4.39 8.49
CA SER A 528 15.45 -4.15 8.67
C SER A 528 14.71 -5.44 8.33
N GLU A 529 14.08 -6.04 9.33
CA GLU A 529 13.16 -7.17 9.24
C GLU A 529 11.92 -6.76 8.43
N ALA A 530 12.04 -6.73 7.10
CA ALA A 530 10.91 -6.52 6.18
C ALA A 530 10.70 -7.74 5.26
N GLY A 531 11.32 -8.85 5.60
CA GLY A 531 11.17 -10.13 4.94
C GLY A 531 11.03 -11.23 5.98
N THR A 532 9.94 -11.20 6.74
CA THR A 532 9.57 -12.29 7.65
C THR A 532 9.26 -13.51 6.79
N CYS A 533 10.31 -14.29 6.46
CA CYS A 533 10.14 -15.68 6.07
C CYS A 533 9.52 -16.39 7.28
N ARG A 534 8.62 -17.34 7.02
CA ARG A 534 8.03 -18.16 8.08
C ARG A 534 9.15 -18.92 8.79
N GLY A 535 9.41 -18.56 10.05
CA GLY A 535 10.43 -19.17 10.92
C GLY A 535 11.75 -18.39 10.97
N GLU A 536 12.09 -17.87 12.14
CA GLU A 536 13.48 -17.57 12.50
C GLU A 536 14.25 -18.90 12.58
N GLY A 537 14.70 -19.39 11.42
CA GLY A 537 15.56 -20.55 11.26
C GLY A 537 16.63 -20.20 10.24
N GLN A 538 17.79 -19.78 10.75
CA GLN A 538 18.94 -19.30 9.98
C GLN A 538 19.40 -20.35 8.94
N ALA A 539 19.32 -20.01 7.65
CA ALA A 539 19.85 -20.86 6.58
C ALA A 539 21.22 -20.35 6.11
N ALA A 540 22.30 -20.68 6.85
CA ALA A 540 23.68 -20.22 6.64
C ALA A 540 24.65 -21.33 6.16
N HIS A 541 25.36 -21.10 5.05
CA HIS A 541 26.18 -22.10 4.33
C HIS A 541 27.58 -22.42 4.93
N TYR A 542 27.88 -23.69 5.25
CA TYR A 542 29.17 -24.39 4.99
C TYR A 542 29.11 -25.90 5.38
N CYS A 543 29.76 -26.83 4.64
CA CYS A 543 29.67 -28.30 4.86
C CYS A 543 31.04 -29.06 4.77
N ARG A 544 31.21 -30.09 5.61
CA ARG A 544 32.11 -31.28 5.50
C ARG A 544 31.66 -32.34 6.54
N ARG A 545 31.70 -33.69 6.36
CA ARG A 545 32.35 -34.60 5.40
C ARG A 545 31.76 -36.05 5.46
N ALA A 546 31.54 -36.65 4.28
CA ALA A 546 31.79 -38.04 3.80
C ALA A 546 31.12 -39.31 4.37
N GLY A 547 30.47 -40.06 3.45
CA GLY A 547 30.61 -41.53 3.36
C GLY A 547 29.55 -42.27 2.52
N GLY A 548 29.88 -42.68 1.29
CA GLY A 548 29.09 -43.66 0.50
C GLY A 548 29.32 -43.54 -1.02
N ARG A 549 30.11 -44.45 -1.59
CA ARG A 549 30.43 -44.52 -3.03
C ARG A 549 29.30 -45.25 -3.79
N ASP A 550 29.15 -44.87 -5.06
CA ASP A 550 28.33 -45.52 -6.10
C ASP A 550 26.91 -44.94 -6.33
N ALA A 551 26.84 -43.65 -6.69
CA ALA A 551 25.78 -43.09 -7.54
C ALA A 551 26.32 -41.87 -8.31
N PRO A 552 25.99 -41.68 -9.61
CA PRO A 552 26.54 -40.62 -10.45
C PRO A 552 26.23 -39.21 -9.89
N GLU A 553 27.18 -38.27 -10.03
CA GLU A 553 27.26 -36.96 -9.34
C GLU A 553 26.28 -35.89 -9.87
N HIS A 554 25.00 -36.22 -10.08
CA HIS A 554 24.07 -35.32 -10.78
C HIS A 554 23.19 -34.44 -9.86
N PHE A 555 22.73 -34.92 -8.71
CA PHE A 555 22.03 -34.11 -7.69
C PHE A 555 22.09 -34.81 -6.33
N ARG A 556 22.58 -34.14 -5.28
CA ARG A 556 22.57 -34.67 -3.91
C ARG A 556 22.00 -33.63 -2.95
N CYS A 557 21.25 -34.11 -1.96
CA CYS A 557 20.57 -33.33 -0.94
C CYS A 557 20.97 -33.87 0.42
N GLU A 558 21.63 -33.05 1.25
CA GLU A 558 21.96 -33.39 2.64
C GLU A 558 21.21 -32.43 3.57
N ALA A 559 20.66 -32.96 4.67
CA ALA A 559 20.06 -32.18 5.75
C ALA A 559 20.90 -32.41 7.01
N ASP A 560 21.60 -31.36 7.45
CA ASP A 560 22.32 -31.37 8.72
C ASP A 560 21.37 -30.88 9.82
N VAL A 561 21.16 -31.71 10.85
CA VAL A 561 20.37 -31.35 12.04
C VAL A 561 21.26 -30.58 13.00
N PHE A 562 20.99 -29.30 13.22
CA PHE A 562 21.66 -28.54 14.27
C PHE A 562 21.20 -29.09 15.62
N HIS A 563 22.13 -29.61 16.42
CA HIS A 563 21.86 -29.94 17.82
C HIS A 563 22.20 -28.70 18.64
N GLY A 564 21.19 -28.05 19.21
CA GLY A 564 21.35 -26.99 20.22
C GLY A 564 21.93 -27.50 21.53
#